data_AF-A0AAE0T426-F1
#
_entry.id   AF-A0AAE0T426-F1
#
_cell.length_a   1.000
_cell.length_b   1.000
_cell.length_c   1.000
_cell.angle_alpha   90.00
_cell.angle_beta   90.00
_cell.angle_gamma   90.00
#
_symmetry.space_group_name_H-M   'P 1'
#
loop_
_entity.id
_entity.type
_entity.pdbx_description
1 polymer ?
#
loop_
_entity_poly.entity_id
_entity_poly.type
_entity_poly.pdbx_seq_one_letter_code
_entity_poly.pdbx_strand_id
1 'polypeptide(L)'
;MLVIMRADGQVSNEQMLVIIRADGQVSNEQMLVIWHVDGQVINEQMLVIMRSDGQVSNKQMLVIMRAGGQVINEQMLVIMRADGQVCNEQRLVIRRVDGQAINGQTLLIRMIDERVRKLVI
;
A
#
# COMPACT_ATOMS: atom_id res chain seq x y z
N MET A 1 -9.82 -12.81 -14.69
CA MET A 1 -8.47 -12.60 -14.15
C MET A 1 -7.57 -12.19 -15.28
N LEU A 2 -6.85 -11.08 -15.14
CA LEU A 2 -5.83 -10.61 -16.08
C LEU A 2 -4.45 -10.72 -15.42
N VAL A 3 -3.45 -11.18 -16.16
CA VAL A 3 -2.06 -11.28 -15.70
C VAL A 3 -1.17 -10.49 -16.64
N ILE A 4 -0.39 -9.56 -16.09
CA ILE A 4 0.53 -8.70 -16.84
C ILE A 4 1.94 -8.91 -16.28
N MET A 5 2.87 -9.30 -17.14
CA MET A 5 4.27 -9.47 -16.72
C MET A 5 4.94 -8.11 -16.49
N ARG A 6 4.65 -7.13 -17.34
CA ARG A 6 5.21 -5.78 -17.21
C ARG A 6 4.21 -4.74 -17.73
N ALA A 7 4.02 -3.69 -16.96
CA ALA A 7 3.21 -2.54 -17.30
C ALA A 7 4.05 -1.26 -17.17
N ASP A 8 4.43 -0.65 -18.29
CA ASP A 8 5.25 0.58 -18.33
C ASP A 8 4.39 1.85 -18.54
N GLY A 9 3.07 1.74 -18.35
CA GLY A 9 2.10 2.79 -18.66
C GLY A 9 0.85 2.70 -17.81
N GLN A 10 -0.31 3.04 -18.39
CA GLN A 10 -1.59 2.97 -17.70
C GLN A 10 -2.22 1.58 -17.84
N VAL A 11 -2.62 1.00 -16.72
CA VAL A 11 -3.43 -0.23 -16.64
C VAL A 11 -4.68 0.07 -15.83
N SER A 12 -5.84 -0.30 -16.37
CA SER A 12 -7.12 -0.27 -15.67
C SER A 12 -7.80 -1.63 -15.79
N ASN A 13 -8.39 -2.10 -14.70
CA ASN A 13 -9.12 -3.36 -14.68
C ASN A 13 -10.20 -3.36 -13.58
N GLU A 14 -11.38 -3.92 -13.86
CA GLU A 14 -12.50 -3.93 -12.90
C GLU A 14 -12.58 -5.23 -12.08
N GLN A 15 -11.68 -6.18 -12.31
CA GLN A 15 -11.77 -7.55 -11.79
C GLN A 15 -10.46 -7.94 -11.08
N MET A 16 -10.14 -9.23 -11.06
CA MET A 16 -8.84 -9.70 -10.57
C MET A 16 -7.71 -9.38 -11.56
N LEU A 17 -6.68 -8.69 -11.10
CA LEU A 17 -5.48 -8.31 -11.84
C LEU A 17 -4.21 -8.71 -11.08
N VAL A 18 -3.27 -9.33 -11.77
CA VAL A 18 -1.94 -9.67 -11.25
C VAL A 18 -0.88 -9.00 -12.12
N ILE A 19 0.02 -8.23 -11.52
CA ILE A 19 1.14 -7.59 -12.22
C ILE A 19 2.46 -8.00 -11.59
N ILE A 20 3.42 -8.45 -12.40
CA ILE A 20 4.77 -8.73 -11.86
C ILE A 20 5.55 -7.43 -11.67
N ARG A 21 5.55 -6.54 -12.66
CA ARG A 21 6.20 -5.22 -12.57
C ARG A 21 5.32 -4.10 -13.14
N ALA A 22 5.10 -3.06 -12.36
CA ALA A 22 4.42 -1.84 -12.78
C ALA A 22 5.37 -0.63 -12.64
N ASP A 23 5.75 -0.05 -13.76
CA ASP A 23 6.56 1.18 -13.84
C ASP A 23 5.65 2.30 -14.41
N GLY A 24 4.48 2.52 -13.81
CA GLY A 24 3.42 3.38 -14.35
C GLY A 24 2.21 3.56 -13.43
N GLN A 25 1.03 3.83 -13.99
CA GLN A 25 -0.21 3.98 -13.23
C GLN A 25 -1.07 2.73 -13.34
N VAL A 26 -1.47 2.16 -12.20
CA VAL A 26 -2.37 1.00 -12.14
C VAL A 26 -3.61 1.39 -11.33
N SER A 27 -4.78 1.22 -11.94
CA SER A 27 -6.08 1.33 -11.28
C SER A 27 -6.80 -0.01 -11.30
N ASN A 28 -7.38 -0.42 -10.19
CA ASN A 28 -8.19 -1.63 -10.14
C ASN A 28 -9.36 -1.54 -9.14
N GLU A 29 -10.51 -2.11 -9.48
CA GLU A 29 -11.69 -2.01 -8.61
C GLU A 29 -11.82 -3.15 -7.61
N GLN A 30 -11.32 -4.35 -7.92
CA GLN A 30 -11.53 -5.54 -7.10
C GLN A 30 -10.22 -5.99 -6.46
N MET A 31 -9.63 -7.07 -6.96
CA MET A 31 -8.41 -7.65 -6.40
C MET A 31 -7.22 -7.33 -7.28
N LEU A 32 -6.19 -6.73 -6.69
CA LEU A 32 -4.93 -6.41 -7.34
C LEU A 32 -3.76 -6.99 -6.56
N VAL A 33 -2.91 -7.75 -7.24
CA VAL A 33 -1.64 -8.26 -6.69
C VAL A 33 -0.49 -7.73 -7.53
N ILE A 34 0.47 -7.06 -6.90
CA ILE A 34 1.66 -6.53 -7.57
C ILE A 34 2.93 -7.00 -6.88
N TRP A 35 3.89 -7.54 -7.63
CA TRP A 35 5.20 -7.87 -7.08
C TRP A 35 6.07 -6.63 -6.89
N HIS A 36 6.22 -5.81 -7.92
CA HIS A 36 7.00 -4.59 -7.87
C HIS A 36 6.23 -3.42 -8.47
N VAL A 37 6.17 -2.31 -7.75
CA VAL A 37 5.69 -1.05 -8.29
C VAL A 37 6.68 0.09 -8.06
N ASP A 38 6.96 0.81 -9.14
CA ASP A 38 7.72 2.06 -9.16
C ASP A 38 6.87 3.14 -9.86
N GLY A 39 5.69 3.38 -9.30
CA GLY A 39 4.65 4.20 -9.91
C GLY A 39 3.47 4.43 -8.98
N GLN A 40 2.30 4.72 -9.55
CA GLN A 40 1.08 4.99 -8.78
C GLN A 40 0.13 3.80 -8.85
N VAL A 41 -0.38 3.35 -7.71
CA VAL A 41 -1.41 2.31 -7.61
C VAL A 41 -2.62 2.86 -6.88
N ILE A 42 -3.78 2.69 -7.49
CA ILE A 42 -5.09 2.97 -6.89
C ILE A 42 -5.89 1.67 -6.92
N ASN A 43 -6.42 1.25 -5.78
CA ASN A 43 -7.32 0.12 -5.73
C ASN A 43 -8.49 0.34 -4.76
N GLU A 44 -9.66 -0.22 -5.06
CA GLU A 44 -10.84 0.00 -4.23
C GLU A 44 -11.00 -1.08 -3.14
N GLN A 45 -10.90 -2.35 -3.49
CA GLN A 45 -11.17 -3.46 -2.56
C GLN A 45 -9.89 -4.03 -1.94
N MET A 46 -9.25 -5.01 -2.60
CA MET A 46 -8.10 -5.73 -2.03
C MET A 46 -6.84 -5.51 -2.84
N LEU A 47 -5.80 -4.98 -2.19
CA LEU A 47 -4.49 -4.74 -2.79
C LEU A 47 -3.39 -5.43 -1.98
N VAL A 48 -2.59 -6.24 -2.68
CA VAL A 48 -1.39 -6.87 -2.12
C VAL A 48 -0.17 -6.44 -2.93
N ILE A 49 0.82 -5.86 -2.26
CA ILE A 49 2.08 -5.43 -2.89
C ILE A 49 3.27 -6.04 -2.17
N MET A 50 4.16 -6.70 -2.92
CA MET A 50 5.40 -7.20 -2.33
C MET A 50 6.43 -6.09 -2.14
N ARG A 51 6.60 -5.21 -3.13
CA ARG A 51 7.46 -4.03 -3.03
C ARG A 51 6.84 -2.84 -3.75
N SER A 52 6.75 -1.73 -3.04
CA SER A 52 6.41 -0.42 -3.60
C SER A 52 7.50 0.58 -3.27
N ASP A 53 8.06 1.23 -4.28
CA ASP A 53 8.87 2.44 -4.11
C ASP A 53 8.07 3.71 -4.52
N GLY A 54 6.84 3.54 -4.99
CA GLY A 54 5.96 4.62 -5.46
C GLY A 54 4.78 4.96 -4.53
N GLN A 55 3.72 5.53 -5.11
CA GLN A 55 2.51 5.95 -4.39
C GLN A 55 1.44 4.87 -4.44
N VAL A 56 0.88 4.51 -3.28
CA VAL A 56 -0.16 3.49 -3.16
C VAL A 56 -1.35 4.06 -2.40
N SER A 57 -2.53 3.96 -3.00
CA SER A 57 -3.80 4.30 -2.38
C SER A 57 -4.75 3.11 -2.46
N ASN A 58 -5.42 2.80 -1.34
CA ASN A 58 -6.44 1.77 -1.32
C ASN A 58 -7.57 2.11 -0.35
N LYS A 59 -8.82 1.71 -0.63
CA LYS A 59 -9.93 2.00 0.30
C LYS A 59 -10.09 0.92 1.36
N GLN A 60 -10.30 -0.34 0.96
CA GLN A 60 -10.66 -1.39 1.92
C GLN A 60 -9.43 -2.06 2.57
N MET A 61 -8.82 -3.04 1.90
CA MET A 61 -7.73 -3.84 2.47
C MET A 61 -6.44 -3.71 1.68
N LEU A 62 -5.39 -3.26 2.36
CA LEU A 62 -4.06 -3.12 1.80
C LEU A 62 -3.02 -3.90 2.61
N VAL A 63 -2.26 -4.74 1.93
CA VAL A 63 -1.12 -5.47 2.49
C VAL A 63 0.14 -5.12 1.68
N ILE A 64 1.18 -4.61 2.36
CA ILE A 64 2.46 -4.31 1.73
C ILE A 64 3.62 -4.96 2.51
N MET A 65 4.47 -5.72 1.82
CA MET A 65 5.65 -6.29 2.47
C MET A 65 6.77 -5.25 2.65
N ARG A 66 7.01 -4.44 1.63
CA ARG A 66 7.95 -3.31 1.71
C ARG A 66 7.43 -2.08 0.98
N ALA A 67 7.32 -0.96 1.70
CA ALA A 67 6.96 0.34 1.16
C ALA A 67 8.12 1.33 1.35
N GLY A 68 8.64 1.90 0.27
CA GLY A 68 9.59 3.01 0.29
C GLY A 68 8.96 4.38 0.00
N GLY A 69 7.77 4.40 -0.61
CA GLY A 69 7.06 5.62 -0.97
C GLY A 69 5.92 6.00 -0.02
N GLN A 70 4.89 6.64 -0.57
CA GLN A 70 3.70 7.06 0.17
C GLN A 70 2.62 5.98 0.10
N VAL A 71 2.05 5.64 1.25
CA VAL A 71 0.96 4.66 1.38
C VAL A 71 -0.22 5.31 2.08
N ILE A 72 -1.38 5.28 1.45
CA ILE A 72 -2.64 5.77 1.98
C ILE A 72 -3.66 4.63 1.97
N ASN A 73 -4.36 4.42 3.08
CA ASN A 73 -5.47 3.48 3.14
C ASN A 73 -6.59 3.95 4.07
N GLU A 74 -7.84 3.59 3.80
CA GLU A 74 -8.96 4.01 4.66
C GLU A 74 -9.22 2.98 5.78
N GLN A 75 -9.53 1.73 5.43
CA GLN A 75 -10.01 0.75 6.43
C GLN A 75 -8.87 -0.04 7.09
N MET A 76 -8.30 -1.04 6.41
CA MET A 76 -7.30 -1.94 6.99
C MET A 76 -5.98 -1.93 6.23
N LEU A 77 -4.91 -1.53 6.93
CA LEU A 77 -3.55 -1.49 6.40
C LEU A 77 -2.60 -2.36 7.22
N VAL A 78 -1.90 -3.26 6.52
CA VAL A 78 -0.84 -4.09 7.08
C VAL A 78 0.46 -3.84 6.33
N ILE A 79 1.51 -3.41 7.03
CA ILE A 79 2.84 -3.20 6.44
C ILE A 79 3.93 -3.90 7.24
N MET A 80 4.78 -4.68 6.56
CA MET A 80 5.90 -5.38 7.22
C MET A 80 7.14 -4.51 7.37
N ARG A 81 7.38 -3.58 6.43
CA ARG A 81 8.42 -2.55 6.50
C ARG A 81 7.99 -1.31 5.70
N ALA A 82 8.04 -0.15 6.33
CA ALA A 82 7.83 1.14 5.69
C ALA A 82 9.07 2.03 5.89
N ASP A 83 9.68 2.50 4.81
CA ASP A 83 10.79 3.45 4.81
C ASP A 83 10.30 4.86 4.38
N GLY A 84 8.97 5.08 4.31
CA GLY A 84 8.30 6.28 3.77
C GLY A 84 7.14 6.80 4.64
N GLN A 85 6.17 7.46 4.00
CA GLN A 85 4.97 7.99 4.68
C GLN A 85 3.82 7.01 4.61
N VAL A 86 3.20 6.73 5.75
CA VAL A 86 2.04 5.83 5.86
C VAL A 86 0.91 6.57 6.56
N CYS A 87 -0.25 6.66 5.89
CA CYS A 87 -1.47 7.21 6.44
C CYS A 87 -2.56 6.16 6.38
N ASN A 88 -3.26 5.94 7.51
CA ASN A 88 -4.43 5.10 7.55
C ASN A 88 -5.55 5.70 8.42
N GLU A 89 -6.82 5.49 8.10
CA GLU A 89 -7.90 6.08 8.90
C GLU A 89 -8.29 5.19 10.09
N GLN A 90 -8.51 3.89 9.85
CA GLN A 90 -9.05 3.01 10.89
C GLN A 90 -8.00 2.10 11.55
N ARG A 91 -7.63 0.99 10.90
CA ARG A 91 -6.79 -0.07 11.49
C ARG A 91 -5.44 -0.18 10.79
N LEU A 92 -4.39 0.20 11.50
CA LEU A 92 -3.01 0.14 11.02
C LEU A 92 -2.18 -0.86 11.84
N VAL A 93 -1.58 -1.81 11.13
CA VAL A 93 -0.58 -2.74 11.67
C VAL A 93 0.72 -2.53 10.92
N ILE A 94 1.77 -2.07 11.63
CA ILE A 94 3.10 -1.94 11.05
C ILE A 94 4.13 -2.66 11.90
N ARG A 95 4.93 -3.54 11.28
CA ARG A 95 6.02 -4.21 11.98
C ARG A 95 7.23 -3.29 12.13
N ARG A 96 7.69 -2.64 11.06
CA ARG A 96 8.83 -1.70 11.09
C ARG A 96 8.53 -0.43 10.30
N VAL A 97 8.91 0.71 10.86
CA VAL A 97 8.75 2.02 10.23
C VAL A 97 10.02 2.84 10.41
N ASP A 98 10.75 3.00 9.31
CA ASP A 98 11.90 3.89 9.16
C ASP A 98 11.39 5.17 8.46
N GLY A 99 10.32 5.77 8.98
CA GLY A 99 9.53 6.80 8.30
C GLY A 99 8.46 7.45 9.20
N GLN A 100 7.38 7.95 8.60
CA GLN A 100 6.25 8.52 9.36
C GLN A 100 5.01 7.62 9.19
N ALA A 101 4.34 7.32 10.32
CA ALA A 101 3.06 6.64 10.31
C ALA A 101 2.01 7.45 11.08
N ILE A 102 0.87 7.69 10.45
CA ILE A 102 -0.30 8.38 10.99
C ILE A 102 -1.47 7.41 10.92
N ASN A 103 -2.22 7.30 12.02
CA ASN A 103 -3.46 6.51 12.03
C ASN A 103 -4.56 7.17 12.86
N GLY A 104 -5.78 7.23 12.30
CA GLY A 104 -6.92 7.91 12.91
C GLY A 104 -7.55 7.19 14.12
N GLN A 105 -7.51 5.86 14.18
CA GLN A 105 -8.15 5.09 15.26
C GLN A 105 -7.20 4.13 16.00
N THR A 106 -6.98 2.93 15.45
CA THR A 106 -6.23 1.83 16.09
C THR A 106 -4.89 1.58 15.41
N LEU A 107 -3.81 1.69 16.19
CA LEU A 107 -2.43 1.52 15.73
C LEU A 107 -1.72 0.44 16.55
N LEU A 108 -1.24 -0.62 15.89
CA LEU A 108 -0.35 -1.62 16.48
C LEU A 108 1.01 -1.55 15.80
N ILE A 109 2.05 -1.18 16.56
CA ILE A 109 3.43 -1.09 16.08
C ILE A 109 4.32 -2.02 16.91
N ARG A 110 5.17 -2.80 16.25
CA ARG A 110 6.08 -3.76 16.92
C ARG A 110 7.55 -3.53 16.54
N MET A 111 8.15 -2.46 17.10
CA MET A 111 9.60 -2.14 17.24
C MET A 111 10.46 -2.08 15.94
N ILE A 112 11.26 -1.05 15.61
CA ILE A 112 12.12 -0.08 16.33
C ILE A 112 12.30 1.14 15.40
N ASP A 113 12.05 2.38 15.86
CA ASP A 113 12.73 3.69 15.57
C ASP A 113 11.79 4.92 15.74
N GLU A 114 12.35 6.08 16.14
CA GLU A 114 11.76 7.17 16.96
C GLU A 114 10.64 8.09 16.40
N ARG A 115 9.92 7.78 15.32
CA ARG A 115 9.03 8.80 14.67
C ARG A 115 7.56 8.44 14.45
N VAL A 116 6.94 7.78 15.43
CA VAL A 116 5.50 7.49 15.40
C VAL A 116 4.71 8.61 16.07
N ARG A 117 3.86 9.33 15.32
CA ARG A 117 2.89 10.27 15.89
C ARG A 117 1.48 9.71 15.76
N LYS A 118 0.89 9.33 16.88
CA LYS A 118 -0.56 9.09 16.97
C LYS A 118 -1.24 10.46 17.12
N LEU A 119 -1.87 10.96 16.05
CA LEU A 119 -2.79 12.10 16.15
C LEU A 119 -4.20 11.51 16.29
N VAL A 120 -4.75 11.54 17.51
CA VAL A 120 -6.19 11.34 17.72
C VAL A 120 -6.81 12.72 17.58
N ILE A 121 -7.63 12.93 16.56
CA ILE A 121 -8.51 14.09 16.43
C ILE A 121 -9.92 13.61 16.72
#